data_AF-A0A397T1D2-F1
#
_entry.id   AF-A0A397T1D2-F1
#
_cell.length_a   1.000
_cell.length_b   1.000
_cell.length_c   1.000
_cell.angle_alpha   90.00
_cell.angle_beta   90.00
_cell.angle_gamma   90.00
#
_symmetry.space_group_name_H-M   'P 1'
#
loop_
_entity.id
_entity.type
_entity.pdbx_description
1 polymer ?
#
loop_
_entity_poly.entity_id
_entity_poly.type
_entity_poly.pdbx_seq_one_letter_code
_entity_poly.pdbx_strand_id
1 'polypeptide(L)'
;MESIFFTRHGHRSDWIFPLPNDCYPTGLTYDPQLSPHGCDQAMQLAQYFDRLDKTMQEIISRCDAEGQIKSILLVAHAASLTAGVRTVLKDKLAVVNCGTCSLTKFIREDRKWILKLNGDCSFLSGGLEDNWAYEL
;
A
#
# COMPACT_ATOMS: atom_id res chain seq x y z
N MET A 1 5.76 -20.44 0.64
CA MET A 1 6.21 -19.04 0.56
C MET A 1 6.81 -18.54 1.89
N GLU A 2 7.88 -17.75 1.82
CA GLU A 2 8.71 -17.27 2.93
C GLU A 2 8.53 -15.77 3.21
N SER A 3 8.28 -14.94 2.19
CA SER A 3 8.14 -13.48 2.38
C SER A 3 7.11 -12.84 1.45
N ILE A 4 6.55 -11.70 1.89
CA ILE A 4 5.64 -10.86 1.12
C ILE A 4 6.15 -9.43 1.19
N PHE A 5 6.23 -8.78 0.04
CA PHE A 5 6.56 -7.38 -0.09
C PHE A 5 5.36 -6.61 -0.62
N PHE A 6 5.13 -5.43 -0.05
CA PHE A 6 4.17 -4.46 -0.53
C PHE A 6 4.93 -3.18 -0.88
N THR A 7 4.66 -2.61 -2.04
CA THR A 7 5.21 -1.32 -2.42
C THR A 7 4.14 -0.45 -3.08
N ARG A 8 4.12 0.83 -2.73
CA ARG A 8 3.29 1.79 -3.45
C ARG A 8 3.95 2.05 -4.80
N HIS A 9 3.15 2.24 -5.85
CA HIS A 9 3.70 2.66 -7.14
C HIS A 9 4.56 3.92 -7.02
N GLY A 10 5.46 4.09 -8.00
CA GLY A 10 6.40 5.20 -8.02
C GLY A 10 5.84 6.52 -8.51
N HIS A 11 6.75 7.49 -8.49
CA HIS A 11 6.59 8.88 -8.90
C HIS A 11 5.99 8.94 -10.31
N ARG A 12 4.88 9.67 -10.51
CA ARG A 12 4.23 9.76 -11.83
C ARG A 12 4.91 10.82 -12.70
N SER A 13 4.96 10.62 -14.02
CA SER A 13 5.68 11.53 -14.94
C SER A 13 5.15 12.97 -14.97
N ASP A 14 3.88 13.17 -14.62
CA ASP A 14 3.23 14.48 -14.48
C ASP A 14 3.72 15.29 -13.26
N TRP A 15 4.47 14.66 -12.34
CA TRP A 15 5.15 15.36 -11.24
C TRP A 15 6.47 16.03 -11.68
N ILE A 16 6.91 15.79 -12.92
CA ILE A 16 8.11 16.41 -13.52
C ILE A 16 7.71 17.45 -14.61
N PHE A 17 6.52 17.32 -15.23
CA PHE A 17 6.03 18.21 -16.30
C PHE A 17 4.56 18.63 -16.11
N PRO A 18 4.28 19.90 -15.76
CA PRO A 18 2.91 20.40 -15.59
C PRO A 18 2.23 20.80 -16.94
N LEU A 19 0.94 20.43 -17.18
CA LEU A 19 0.14 20.80 -18.38
C LEU A 19 -1.10 21.68 -18.03
N PRO A 20 -1.41 22.81 -18.73
CA PRO A 20 -2.36 23.88 -18.32
C PRO A 20 -3.82 23.43 -18.04
N ASN A 21 -4.43 23.86 -16.92
CA ASN A 21 -5.88 23.92 -16.67
C ASN A 21 -6.36 25.37 -16.56
N ASP A 22 -7.59 25.59 -17.00
CA ASP A 22 -8.31 26.82 -16.69
C ASP A 22 -9.69 26.61 -16.01
N CYS A 23 -9.94 25.46 -15.35
CA CYS A 23 -11.17 25.21 -14.57
C CYS A 23 -10.96 24.56 -13.19
N TYR A 24 -9.74 24.62 -12.64
CA TYR A 24 -9.40 24.11 -11.30
C TYR A 24 -8.58 25.15 -10.54
N PRO A 25 -8.63 25.24 -9.19
CA PRO A 25 -8.01 26.32 -8.41
C PRO A 25 -6.50 26.50 -8.64
N THR A 26 -5.81 25.44 -9.06
CA THR A 26 -4.35 25.38 -9.32
C THR A 26 -3.96 25.49 -10.78
N GLY A 27 -4.91 25.45 -11.70
CA GLY A 27 -4.57 25.61 -13.08
C GLY A 27 -3.80 24.45 -13.77
N LEU A 28 -3.84 23.15 -13.33
CA LEU A 28 -3.45 21.87 -14.06
C LEU A 28 -4.16 20.55 -13.55
N THR A 29 -4.52 19.57 -14.42
CA THR A 29 -5.73 18.68 -14.27
C THR A 29 -5.62 17.50 -13.27
N TYR A 30 -6.59 17.37 -12.34
CA TYR A 30 -6.95 16.17 -11.52
C TYR A 30 -5.89 15.38 -10.70
N ASP A 31 -5.31 15.89 -9.60
CA ASP A 31 -4.80 15.00 -8.51
C ASP A 31 -4.46 15.67 -7.15
N PRO A 32 -5.39 16.33 -6.43
CA PRO A 32 -5.14 16.62 -5.01
C PRO A 32 -5.17 15.31 -4.19
N GLN A 33 -4.43 15.27 -3.08
CA GLN A 33 -4.60 14.22 -2.05
C GLN A 33 -6.10 14.05 -1.71
N LEU A 34 -6.52 12.85 -1.31
CA LEU A 34 -7.90 12.64 -0.88
C LEU A 34 -8.28 13.71 0.15
N SER A 35 -9.43 14.36 -0.07
CA SER A 35 -9.97 15.28 0.92
C SER A 35 -10.19 14.54 2.25
N PRO A 36 -10.30 15.23 3.40
CA PRO A 36 -10.63 14.57 4.67
C PRO A 36 -11.84 13.63 4.55
N HIS A 37 -12.90 14.07 3.86
CA HIS A 37 -14.07 13.24 3.57
C HIS A 37 -13.76 12.05 2.65
N GLY A 38 -12.92 12.23 1.63
CA GLY A 38 -12.47 11.13 0.77
C GLY A 38 -11.62 10.10 1.53
N CYS A 39 -10.86 10.53 2.53
CA CYS A 39 -10.15 9.64 3.44
C CYS A 39 -11.14 8.85 4.30
N ASP A 40 -12.16 9.50 4.86
CA ASP A 40 -13.24 8.83 5.60
C ASP A 40 -13.97 7.80 4.75
N GLN A 41 -14.29 8.13 3.49
CA GLN A 41 -14.92 7.20 2.55
C GLN A 41 -14.01 6.01 2.23
N ALA A 42 -12.71 6.24 2.02
CA ALA A 42 -11.75 5.16 1.82
C ALA A 42 -11.63 4.27 3.06
N MET A 43 -11.65 4.84 4.27
CA MET A 43 -11.65 4.10 5.53
C MET A 43 -12.93 3.29 5.73
N GLN A 44 -14.10 3.89 5.47
CA GLN A 44 -15.39 3.19 5.54
C GLN A 44 -15.42 2.04 4.54
N LEU A 45 -14.96 2.25 3.32
CA LEU A 45 -14.85 1.18 2.33
C LEU A 45 -13.87 0.08 2.80
N ALA A 46 -12.71 0.45 3.37
CA ALA A 46 -11.73 -0.47 3.98
C ALA A 46 -12.37 -1.43 4.99
N GLN A 47 -13.37 -0.98 5.75
CA GLN A 47 -14.08 -1.82 6.73
C GLN A 47 -14.92 -2.92 6.06
N TYR A 48 -15.37 -2.73 4.81
CA TYR A 48 -16.12 -3.71 4.03
C TYR A 48 -15.24 -4.67 3.21
N PHE A 49 -13.91 -4.51 3.22
CA PHE A 49 -12.97 -5.28 2.39
C PHE A 49 -12.66 -6.71 2.90
N ASP A 50 -13.70 -7.50 3.25
CA ASP A 50 -13.59 -8.97 3.35
C ASP A 50 -13.01 -9.58 2.06
N ARG A 51 -13.24 -8.92 0.92
CA ARG A 51 -12.69 -9.33 -0.38
C ARG A 51 -11.17 -9.32 -0.40
N LEU A 52 -10.52 -8.30 0.18
CA LEU A 52 -9.06 -8.20 0.10
C LEU A 52 -8.39 -9.25 1.00
N ASP A 53 -8.97 -9.51 2.17
CA ASP A 53 -8.51 -10.62 3.03
C ASP A 53 -8.62 -11.96 2.29
N LYS A 54 -9.77 -12.24 1.64
CA LYS A 54 -9.95 -13.44 0.80
C LYS A 54 -8.96 -13.49 -0.35
N THR A 55 -8.74 -12.38 -1.05
CA THR A 55 -7.76 -12.30 -2.14
C THR A 55 -6.35 -12.60 -1.65
N MET A 56 -5.92 -12.01 -0.53
CA MET A 56 -4.60 -12.26 0.04
C MET A 56 -4.43 -13.70 0.50
N GLN A 57 -5.44 -14.28 1.17
CA GLN A 57 -5.44 -15.69 1.56
C GLN A 57 -5.32 -16.62 0.35
N GLU A 58 -6.06 -16.33 -0.73
CA GLU A 58 -6.03 -17.12 -1.95
C GLU A 58 -4.66 -17.04 -2.65
N ILE A 59 -4.07 -15.84 -2.74
CA ILE A 59 -2.72 -15.66 -3.31
C ILE A 59 -1.71 -16.47 -2.49
N ILE A 60 -1.72 -16.32 -1.15
CA ILE A 60 -0.81 -17.06 -0.27
C ILE A 60 -0.99 -18.56 -0.43
N SER A 61 -2.24 -19.05 -0.44
CA SER A 61 -2.58 -20.46 -0.60
C SER A 61 -2.05 -21.03 -1.92
N ARG A 62 -2.23 -20.31 -3.03
CA ARG A 62 -1.72 -20.73 -4.34
C ARG A 62 -0.18 -20.77 -4.37
N CYS A 63 0.48 -19.73 -3.87
CA CYS A 63 1.94 -19.70 -3.80
C CYS A 63 2.51 -20.80 -2.90
N ASP A 64 1.82 -21.14 -1.81
CA ASP A 64 2.18 -22.26 -0.94
C ASP A 64 1.98 -23.61 -1.64
N ALA A 65 0.86 -23.79 -2.35
CA ALA A 65 0.55 -25.03 -3.07
C ALA A 65 1.51 -25.31 -4.24
N GLU A 66 1.98 -24.26 -4.93
CA GLU A 66 2.99 -24.38 -5.99
C GLU A 66 4.36 -24.81 -5.45
N GLY A 67 4.68 -24.46 -4.20
CA GLY A 67 5.89 -24.88 -3.48
C GLY A 67 7.21 -24.25 -3.94
N GLN A 68 7.27 -23.67 -5.14
CA GLN A 68 8.46 -23.03 -5.70
C GLN A 68 8.55 -21.53 -5.41
N ILE A 69 7.41 -20.87 -5.17
CA ILE A 69 7.35 -19.43 -4.89
C ILE A 69 7.79 -19.16 -3.45
N LYS A 70 8.99 -18.59 -3.31
CA LYS A 70 9.53 -18.15 -2.02
C LYS A 70 9.08 -16.76 -1.61
N SER A 71 8.88 -15.85 -2.56
CA SER A 71 8.56 -14.45 -2.26
C SER A 71 7.65 -13.86 -3.34
N ILE A 72 6.79 -12.92 -2.94
CA ILE A 72 5.97 -12.12 -3.86
C ILE A 72 6.13 -10.63 -3.57
N LEU A 73 6.01 -9.81 -4.62
CA LEU A 73 5.93 -8.35 -4.52
C LEU A 73 4.57 -7.89 -5.05
N LEU A 74 3.84 -7.14 -4.24
CA LEU A 74 2.56 -6.53 -4.59
C LEU A 74 2.75 -5.02 -4.73
N VAL A 75 2.47 -4.51 -5.93
CA VAL A 75 2.53 -3.08 -6.25
C VAL A 75 1.11 -2.53 -6.34
N ALA A 76 0.79 -1.48 -5.58
CA ALA A 76 -0.57 -0.92 -5.53
C ALA A 76 -0.58 0.58 -5.20
N HIS A 77 -1.78 1.12 -5.01
CA HIS A 77 -2.02 2.45 -4.43
C HIS A 77 -2.18 2.39 -2.91
N ALA A 78 -2.08 3.54 -2.24
CA ALA A 78 -1.95 3.60 -0.80
C ALA A 78 -3.13 2.98 -0.02
N ALA A 79 -4.39 3.17 -0.45
CA ALA A 79 -5.55 2.58 0.21
C ALA A 79 -5.57 1.06 0.16
N SER A 80 -5.41 0.49 -1.02
CA SER A 80 -5.41 -0.96 -1.22
C SER A 80 -4.20 -1.60 -0.56
N LEU A 81 -3.05 -0.93 -0.57
CA LEU A 81 -1.84 -1.41 0.09
C LEU A 81 -2.03 -1.44 1.60
N THR A 82 -2.48 -0.34 2.22
CA THR A 82 -2.75 -0.27 3.65
C THR A 82 -3.75 -1.32 4.09
N ALA A 83 -4.85 -1.49 3.34
CA ALA A 83 -5.82 -2.55 3.61
C ALA A 83 -5.17 -3.94 3.49
N GLY A 84 -4.35 -4.18 2.46
CA GLY A 84 -3.66 -5.46 2.24
C GLY A 84 -2.70 -5.80 3.38
N VAL A 85 -1.86 -4.85 3.78
CA VAL A 85 -0.93 -4.99 4.91
C VAL A 85 -1.70 -5.30 6.20
N ARG A 86 -2.79 -4.57 6.49
CA ARG A 86 -3.68 -4.82 7.64
C ARG A 86 -4.29 -6.22 7.63
N THR A 87 -4.67 -6.74 6.45
CA THR A 87 -5.20 -8.11 6.33
C THR A 87 -4.15 -9.18 6.65
N VAL A 88 -2.89 -8.96 6.24
CA VAL A 88 -1.78 -9.88 6.55
C VAL A 88 -1.44 -9.82 8.05
N LEU A 89 -1.47 -8.63 8.65
CA LEU A 89 -1.30 -8.44 10.10
C LEU A 89 -2.45 -9.01 10.93
N LYS A 90 -3.62 -9.21 10.33
CA LYS A 90 -4.88 -9.47 11.04
C LYS A 90 -5.21 -8.38 12.06
N ASP A 91 -4.86 -7.14 11.73
CA ASP A 91 -5.11 -5.95 12.53
C ASP A 91 -5.64 -4.84 11.61
N LYS A 92 -6.92 -4.49 11.77
CA LYS A 92 -7.60 -3.47 10.96
C LYS A 92 -7.16 -2.04 11.32
N LEU A 93 -6.54 -1.84 12.48
CA LEU A 93 -6.18 -0.53 13.00
C LEU A 93 -4.68 -0.25 12.90
N ALA A 94 -3.88 -1.24 12.47
CA ALA A 94 -2.43 -1.09 12.35
C ALA A 94 -2.04 0.16 11.53
N VAL A 95 -1.08 0.92 12.04
CA VAL A 95 -0.50 2.05 11.32
C VAL A 95 0.44 1.50 10.24
N VAL A 96 0.14 1.82 8.99
CA VAL A 96 0.93 1.42 7.83
C VAL A 96 1.49 2.67 7.18
N ASN A 97 2.81 2.73 7.05
CA ASN A 97 3.46 3.78 6.27
C ASN A 97 3.41 3.40 4.80
N CYS A 98 2.88 4.31 3.98
CA CYS A 98 2.65 4.06 2.57
C CYS A 98 3.06 5.26 1.70
N GLY A 99 4.31 5.70 1.85
CA GLY A 99 4.94 6.66 0.95
C GLY A 99 5.16 6.11 -0.45
N THR A 100 5.38 7.00 -1.42
CA THR A 100 5.72 6.66 -2.80
C THR A 100 6.93 5.73 -2.84
N CYS A 101 6.85 4.61 -3.58
CA CYS A 101 7.87 3.56 -3.62
C CYS A 101 8.29 2.96 -2.26
N SER A 102 7.65 3.30 -1.14
CA SER A 102 8.00 2.74 0.16
C SER A 102 7.83 1.22 0.19
N LEU A 103 8.68 0.52 0.92
CA LEU A 103 8.69 -0.94 0.99
C LEU A 103 8.20 -1.43 2.36
N THR A 104 7.11 -2.19 2.34
CA THR A 104 6.62 -2.94 3.50
C THR A 104 6.93 -4.41 3.31
N LYS A 105 7.53 -5.05 4.32
CA LYS A 105 8.02 -6.43 4.23
C LYS A 105 7.49 -7.29 5.37
N PHE A 106 6.96 -8.46 5.01
CA PHE A 106 6.65 -9.55 5.93
C PHE A 106 7.59 -10.73 5.72
N ILE A 107 7.96 -11.39 6.81
CA ILE A 107 8.63 -12.70 6.82
C ILE A 107 7.73 -13.69 7.54
N ARG A 108 7.69 -14.93 7.05
CA ARG A 108 6.95 -16.00 7.70
C ARG A 108 7.82 -16.73 8.72
N GLU A 109 7.41 -16.72 9.98
CA GLU A 109 8.06 -17.42 11.10
C GLU A 109 6.97 -18.26 11.81
N ASP A 110 7.21 -19.54 12.05
CA ASP A 110 6.25 -20.45 12.70
C ASP A 110 4.81 -20.40 12.14
N ARG A 111 4.70 -20.33 10.81
CA ARG A 111 3.44 -20.16 10.05
C ARG A 111 2.71 -18.84 10.28
N LYS A 112 3.29 -17.89 11.00
CA LYS A 112 2.78 -16.53 11.21
C LYS A 112 3.54 -15.51 10.36
N TRP A 113 2.86 -14.45 9.94
CA TRP A 113 3.49 -13.34 9.23
C TRP A 113 3.98 -12.29 10.23
N ILE A 114 5.27 -11.96 10.14
CA ILE A 114 5.95 -10.99 11.00
C ILE A 114 6.34 -9.79 10.14
N LEU A 115 5.82 -8.61 10.49
CA LEU A 115 6.20 -7.35 9.85
C LEU A 115 7.65 -6.99 10.21
N LYS A 116 8.51 -6.86 9.21
CA LYS A 116 9.93 -6.52 9.39
C LYS A 116 10.27 -5.11 8.91
N LEU A 117 9.57 -4.61 7.88
CA LEU A 117 9.68 -3.24 7.38
C LEU A 117 8.28 -2.65 7.22
N ASN A 118 8.05 -1.42 7.66
CA ASN A 118 6.78 -0.70 7.55
C ASN A 118 7.02 0.61 6.78
N GLY A 119 6.88 0.57 5.46
CA GLY A 119 7.14 1.70 4.57
C GLY A 119 8.60 2.18 4.58
N ASP A 120 9.56 1.26 4.51
CA ASP A 120 10.98 1.61 4.42
C ASP A 120 11.26 2.36 3.11
N CYS A 121 11.95 3.49 3.24
CA CYS A 121 12.41 4.33 2.12
C CYS A 121 13.93 4.56 2.18
N SER A 122 14.67 3.82 3.01
CA SER A 122 16.12 4.03 3.21
C SER A 122 16.94 3.82 1.93
N PHE A 123 16.41 3.09 0.96
CA PHE A 123 17.02 2.87 -0.35
C PHE A 123 16.69 3.96 -1.38
N LEU A 124 15.76 4.86 -1.10
CA LEU A 124 15.39 5.97 -1.99
C LEU A 124 16.29 7.16 -1.70
N SER A 125 16.90 7.75 -2.74
CA SER A 125 17.77 8.93 -2.60
C SER A 125 17.03 10.16 -2.06
N GLY A 126 15.73 10.29 -2.36
CA GLY A 126 14.85 11.35 -1.84
C GLY A 126 14.21 11.03 -0.48
N GLY A 127 14.41 9.82 0.05
CA GLY A 127 13.77 9.39 1.29
C GLY A 127 12.25 9.20 1.16
N LEU A 128 11.51 9.59 2.20
CA LEU A 128 10.07 9.41 2.28
C LEU A 128 9.32 10.54 1.58
N GLU A 129 8.50 10.21 0.59
CA GLU A 129 7.64 11.14 -0.14
C GLU A 129 6.17 10.70 -0.04
N ASP A 130 5.25 11.68 0.06
CA ASP A 130 3.80 11.49 0.06
C ASP A 130 3.28 10.38 0.99
N ASN A 131 3.84 10.30 2.21
CA ASN A 131 3.46 9.25 3.15
C ASN A 131 1.96 9.30 3.46
N TRP A 132 1.32 8.15 3.27
CA TRP A 132 -0.07 7.96 3.65
C TRP A 132 -0.14 7.06 4.88
N ALA A 133 -0.16 7.68 6.05
CA ALA A 133 -0.33 7.03 7.34
C ALA A 133 -1.44 7.78 8.11
N TYR A 134 -2.54 7.10 8.41
CA TYR A 134 -3.56 7.63 9.31
C TYR A 134 -3.58 6.80 10.59
N GLU A 135 -3.60 7.49 11.72
CA GLU A 135 -3.97 6.94 13.03
C GLU A 135 -5.50 6.94 13.14
N LEU A 136 -6.06 5.89 13.74
CA LEU A 136 -7.48 5.82 14.11
C LEU A 136 -7.67 6.35 15.53
#